data_AF-A0A7W4CY62-F1
#
_entry.id   AF-A0A7W4CY62-F1
#
_cell.length_a   1.000
_cell.length_b   1.000
_cell.length_c   1.000
_cell.angle_alpha   90.00
_cell.angle_beta   90.00
_cell.angle_gamma   90.00
#
_symmetry.space_group_name_H-M   'P 1'
#
loop_
_entity.id
_entity.type
_entity.pdbx_description
1 polymer ?
#
loop_
_entity_poly.entity_id
_entity_poly.type
_entity_poly.pdbx_seq_one_letter_code
_entity_poly.pdbx_strand_id
1 'polypeptide(L)'
;MIKRVGLWAFVVAGLAVAAWGVVSWAAPSTSCRGIEMGPGDVCEYSSLTNERGGKVQRYEDRIAVARQQAPFAVAAGLGMVAFGVVVARQQRVTDAATSDRR
;
A
#
# COMPACT_ATOMS: atom_id res chain seq x y z
N MET A 1 25.81 -13.94 3.85
CA MET A 1 24.41 -14.41 3.84
C MET A 1 23.40 -13.33 4.26
N ILE A 2 23.62 -12.60 5.37
CA ILE A 2 22.69 -11.59 5.90
C ILE A 2 22.21 -10.55 4.87
N LYS A 3 23.11 -10.05 4.00
CA LYS A 3 22.75 -9.08 2.95
C LYS A 3 21.71 -9.60 1.94
N ARG A 4 21.78 -10.90 1.58
CA ARG A 4 20.80 -11.53 0.68
C ARG A 4 19.45 -11.71 1.37
N VAL A 5 19.46 -12.07 2.66
CA VAL A 5 18.23 -12.20 3.47
C VAL A 5 17.52 -10.85 3.59
N GLY A 6 18.26 -9.77 3.87
CA GLY A 6 17.70 -8.42 3.94
C GLY A 6 17.08 -7.95 2.63
N LEU A 7 17.73 -8.23 1.48
CA LEU A 7 17.21 -7.89 0.16
C LEU A 7 15.89 -8.62 -0.14
N TRP A 8 15.84 -9.93 0.13
CA TRP A 8 14.61 -10.71 -0.08
C TRP A 8 13.49 -10.29 0.86
N ALA A 9 13.80 -9.97 2.12
CA ALA A 9 12.82 -9.41 3.06
C ALA A 9 12.24 -8.09 2.55
N PHE A 10 13.06 -7.21 1.97
CA PHE A 10 12.60 -5.96 1.36
C PHE A 10 11.66 -6.20 0.16
N VAL A 11 11.99 -7.14 -0.72
CA VAL A 11 11.14 -7.50 -1.86
C VAL A 11 9.79 -8.05 -1.38
N VAL A 12 9.80 -8.92 -0.37
CA VAL A 12 8.57 -9.46 0.24
C VAL A 12 7.73 -8.35 0.87
N ALA A 13 8.35 -7.39 1.55
CA ALA A 13 7.66 -6.23 2.09
C ALA A 13 6.99 -5.39 0.98
N GLY A 14 7.69 -5.16 -0.15
CA GLY A 14 7.11 -4.48 -1.31
C GLY A 14 5.89 -5.21 -1.90
N LEU A 15 5.96 -6.55 -2.00
CA LEU A 15 4.82 -7.38 -2.42
C LEU A 15 3.66 -7.27 -1.43
N ALA A 16 3.92 -7.29 -0.12
CA ALA A 16 2.90 -7.14 0.90
C ALA A 16 2.19 -5.78 0.81
N VAL A 17 2.94 -4.70 0.59
CA VAL A 17 2.39 -3.35 0.39
C VAL A 17 1.52 -3.30 -0.88
N ALA A 18 1.99 -3.88 -1.98
CA ALA A 18 1.23 -3.92 -3.22
C ALA A 18 -0.08 -4.72 -3.05
N ALA A 19 0.00 -5.91 -2.44
CA ALA A 19 -1.17 -6.74 -2.15
C ALA A 19 -2.16 -6.02 -1.23
N TRP A 20 -1.67 -5.33 -0.19
CA TRP A 20 -2.52 -4.54 0.69
C TRP A 20 -3.21 -3.38 -0.04
N GLY A 21 -2.51 -2.69 -0.94
CA GLY A 21 -3.10 -1.66 -1.80
C GLY A 21 -4.25 -2.21 -2.66
N VAL A 22 -4.06 -3.39 -3.26
CA VAL A 22 -5.10 -4.07 -4.06
C VAL A 22 -6.31 -4.45 -3.19
N VAL A 23 -6.07 -5.05 -2.02
CA VAL A 23 -7.16 -5.43 -1.09
C VAL A 23 -7.92 -4.18 -0.62
N SER A 24 -7.22 -3.09 -0.31
CA SER A 24 -7.84 -1.83 0.13
C SER A 24 -8.68 -1.18 -0.97
N TRP A 25 -8.34 -1.40 -2.25
CA TRP A 25 -9.15 -0.95 -3.38
C TRP A 25 -10.42 -1.80 -3.56
N ALA A 26 -10.31 -3.11 -3.39
CA ALA A 26 -11.40 -4.08 -3.58
C ALA A 26 -12.40 -4.09 -2.41
N ALA A 27 -11.90 -4.06 -1.18
CA ALA A 27 -12.68 -4.10 0.06
C ALA A 27 -12.30 -2.92 0.99
N PRO A 28 -12.62 -1.68 0.59
CA PRO A 28 -12.42 -0.52 1.45
C PRO A 28 -13.34 -0.57 2.68
N SER A 29 -12.75 -0.73 3.85
CA SER A 29 -13.44 -0.58 5.15
C SER A 29 -13.52 0.91 5.51
N THR A 30 -14.71 1.39 5.88
CA THR A 30 -14.89 2.76 6.38
C THR A 30 -15.73 2.74 7.62
N SER A 31 -15.24 3.39 8.68
CA SER A 31 -15.95 3.48 9.94
C SER A 31 -16.38 4.91 10.23
N CYS A 32 -17.53 5.05 10.88
CA CYS A 32 -17.97 6.29 11.49
C CYS A 32 -18.22 6.08 12.98
N ARG A 33 -17.51 6.83 13.83
CA ARG A 33 -17.58 6.71 15.31
C ARG A 33 -17.42 5.27 15.81
N GLY A 34 -16.60 4.47 15.14
CA GLY A 34 -16.33 3.08 15.50
C GLY A 34 -17.34 2.06 14.97
N ILE A 35 -18.34 2.48 14.19
CA ILE A 35 -19.28 1.60 13.50
C ILE A 35 -18.89 1.49 12.02
N GLU A 36 -18.75 0.27 11.51
CA GLU A 36 -18.52 -0.01 10.10
C GLU A 36 -19.72 0.49 9.28
N MET A 37 -19.47 1.36 8.28
CA MET A 37 -20.50 1.83 7.35
C MET A 37 -20.62 0.89 6.16
N GLY A 38 -21.85 0.56 5.78
CA GLY A 38 -22.19 -0.16 4.56
C GLY A 38 -22.77 0.74 3.45
N PRO A 39 -23.03 0.17 2.27
CA PRO A 39 -23.66 0.88 1.15
C PRO A 39 -25.02 1.49 1.54
N GLY A 40 -25.24 2.77 1.22
CA GLY A 40 -26.45 3.50 1.60
C GLY A 40 -26.43 4.11 3.01
N ASP A 41 -25.43 3.79 3.83
CA ASP A 41 -25.29 4.42 5.14
C ASP A 41 -24.86 5.88 5.01
N VAL A 42 -25.42 6.71 5.88
CA VAL A 42 -25.09 8.12 6.01
C VAL A 42 -24.53 8.37 7.39
N CYS A 43 -23.45 9.15 7.48
CA CYS A 43 -22.92 9.57 8.75
C CYS A 43 -22.70 11.07 8.78
N GLU A 44 -22.94 11.64 9.95
CA GLU A 44 -22.63 13.04 10.20
C GLU A 44 -21.11 13.23 10.20
N TYR A 45 -20.66 14.21 9.42
CA TYR A 45 -19.25 14.46 9.15
C TYR A 45 -18.53 14.81 10.45
N SER A 46 -17.75 13.87 10.96
CA SER A 46 -16.89 14.07 12.12
C SER A 46 -15.69 14.94 11.72
N SER A 47 -15.79 16.26 11.84
CA SER A 47 -14.63 17.16 11.78
C SER A 47 -13.89 17.12 13.12
N LEU A 48 -12.56 16.98 13.09
CA LEU A 48 -11.70 16.95 14.27
C LEU A 48 -11.89 18.18 15.20
N THR A 49 -12.31 19.32 14.63
CA THR A 49 -12.56 20.59 15.33
C THR A 49 -14.05 20.91 15.53
N ASN A 50 -14.96 19.97 15.21
CA ASN A 50 -16.43 20.19 15.21
C ASN A 50 -16.97 21.34 14.33
N GLU A 51 -16.14 21.97 13.50
CA GLU A 51 -16.54 23.10 12.65
C GLU A 51 -17.53 22.74 11.52
N ARG A 52 -17.69 21.46 11.18
CA ARG A 52 -18.57 21.00 10.09
C ARG A 52 -19.57 19.93 10.53
N GLY A 53 -19.98 19.96 11.80
CA GLY A 53 -20.82 18.96 12.45
C GLY A 53 -22.24 18.78 11.92
N GLY A 54 -22.66 19.48 10.84
CA GLY A 54 -23.97 19.31 10.20
C GLY A 54 -23.91 18.82 8.75
N LYS A 55 -22.72 18.49 8.22
CA LYS A 55 -22.61 17.91 6.88
C LYS A 55 -22.84 16.41 6.95
N VAL A 56 -23.83 15.91 6.23
CA VAL A 56 -24.02 14.47 6.05
C VAL A 56 -23.06 14.00 4.97
N GLN A 57 -22.15 13.07 5.30
CA GLN A 57 -21.27 12.44 4.32
C GLN A 57 -21.72 11.00 4.09
N ARG A 58 -21.95 10.66 2.82
CA ARG A 58 -22.42 9.34 2.44
C ARG A 58 -21.26 8.35 2.40
N TYR A 59 -21.56 7.07 2.57
CA TYR A 59 -20.61 5.99 2.40
C TYR A 59 -19.88 6.06 1.05
N GLU A 60 -20.63 6.32 -0.02
CA GLU A 60 -20.11 6.31 -1.40
C GLU A 60 -19.03 7.37 -1.62
N ASP A 61 -19.19 8.55 -1.01
CA ASP A 61 -18.21 9.63 -1.08
C ASP A 61 -16.90 9.23 -0.39
N ARG A 62 -16.97 8.55 0.75
CA ARG A 62 -15.78 8.07 1.48
C ARG A 62 -15.08 6.94 0.75
N ILE A 63 -15.83 6.00 0.21
CA ILE A 63 -15.29 4.90 -0.60
C ILE A 63 -14.60 5.41 -1.85
N ALA A 64 -15.17 6.41 -2.53
CA ALA A 64 -14.55 7.00 -3.71
C ALA A 64 -13.18 7.61 -3.38
N VAL A 65 -13.06 8.35 -2.28
CA VAL A 65 -11.79 8.93 -1.83
C VAL A 65 -10.81 7.84 -1.39
N ALA A 66 -11.26 6.84 -0.62
CA ALA A 66 -10.40 5.73 -0.19
C ALA A 66 -9.82 4.95 -1.39
N ARG A 67 -10.66 4.69 -2.40
CA ARG A 67 -10.24 4.01 -3.64
C ARG A 67 -9.25 4.84 -4.47
N GLN A 68 -9.28 6.17 -4.40
CA GLN A 68 -8.28 7.02 -5.07
C GLN A 68 -6.88 6.91 -4.47
N GLN A 69 -6.75 6.55 -3.19
CA GLN A 69 -5.44 6.44 -2.52
C GLN A 69 -4.76 5.09 -2.77
N ALA A 70 -5.56 4.02 -2.91
CA ALA A 70 -5.07 2.68 -3.15
C ALA A 70 -4.07 2.50 -4.32
N PRO A 71 -4.24 3.13 -5.51
CA PRO A 71 -3.28 2.96 -6.62
C PRO A 71 -1.87 3.44 -6.27
N PHE A 72 -1.72 4.44 -5.41
CA PHE A 72 -0.40 4.91 -4.99
C PHE A 72 0.34 3.89 -4.12
N ALA A 73 -0.38 3.18 -3.23
CA ALA A 73 0.19 2.10 -2.44
C ALA A 73 0.63 0.93 -3.34
N VAL A 74 -0.18 0.58 -4.34
CA VAL A 74 0.18 -0.45 -5.33
C VAL A 74 1.43 -0.06 -6.11
N ALA A 75 1.47 1.17 -6.63
CA ALA A 75 2.62 1.67 -7.38
C ALA A 75 3.91 1.69 -6.54
N ALA A 76 3.82 2.13 -5.28
CA ALA A 76 4.96 2.13 -4.35
C ALA A 76 5.47 0.71 -4.08
N GLY A 77 4.58 -0.24 -3.79
CA GLY A 77 4.93 -1.64 -3.56
C GLY A 77 5.61 -2.28 -4.78
N LEU A 78 5.07 -2.05 -5.99
CA LEU A 78 5.68 -2.51 -7.23
C LEU A 78 7.05 -1.87 -7.48
N GLY A 79 7.21 -0.58 -7.17
CA GLY A 79 8.50 0.12 -7.25
C GLY A 79 9.56 -0.49 -6.34
N MET A 80 9.21 -0.82 -5.09
CA MET A 80 10.11 -1.51 -4.16
C MET A 80 10.54 -2.88 -4.70
N VAL A 81 9.60 -3.67 -5.22
CA VAL A 81 9.89 -4.98 -5.81
C VAL A 81 10.83 -4.85 -7.01
N ALA A 82 10.53 -3.93 -7.94
CA ALA A 82 11.35 -3.69 -9.11
C ALA A 82 12.78 -3.29 -8.71
N PHE A 83 12.92 -2.36 -7.77
CA PHE A 83 14.22 -1.94 -7.25
C PHE A 83 15.00 -3.11 -6.64
N GLY A 84 14.37 -3.88 -5.73
CA GLY A 84 15.00 -5.02 -5.09
C GLY A 84 15.46 -6.09 -6.08
N VAL A 85 14.67 -6.37 -7.13
CA VAL A 85 15.02 -7.31 -8.20
C VAL A 85 16.19 -6.81 -9.05
N VAL A 86 16.22 -5.52 -9.40
CA VAL A 86 17.34 -4.92 -10.14
C VAL A 86 18.64 -5.04 -9.36
N VAL A 87 18.62 -4.69 -8.07
CA VAL A 87 19.79 -4.83 -7.18
C VAL A 87 20.21 -6.29 -7.06
N ALA A 88 19.27 -7.22 -6.92
CA ALA A 88 19.57 -8.66 -6.87
C ALA A 88 20.30 -9.15 -8.13
N ARG A 89 19.89 -8.67 -9.30
CA ARG A 89 20.53 -9.03 -10.59
C ARG A 89 21.93 -8.46 -10.69
N GLN A 90 22.13 -7.19 -10.33
CA GLN A 90 23.45 -6.55 -10.36
C GLN A 90 24.45 -7.29 -9.47
N GLN A 91 24.05 -7.67 -8.26
CA GLN A 91 24.91 -8.47 -7.37
C GLN A 91 25.36 -9.78 -8.01
N ARG A 92 24.46 -10.50 -8.69
CA ARG A 92 24.84 -11.75 -9.38
C ARG A 92 25.83 -11.53 -10.52
N VAL A 93 25.66 -10.45 -11.29
CA VAL A 93 26.58 -10.10 -12.39
C VAL A 93 27.98 -9.76 -11.85
N THR A 94 28.05 -8.97 -10.78
CA THR A 94 29.33 -8.62 -10.13
C THR A 94 30.00 -9.86 -9.51
N ASP A 95 29.23 -10.73 -8.84
CA ASP A 95 29.74 -11.97 -8.26
C ASP A 95 30.36 -12.88 -9.34
N ALA A 96 29.69 -13.02 -10.50
CA ALA A 96 30.17 -13.82 -11.63
C ALA A 96 31.46 -13.24 -12.25
N ALA A 97 31.50 -11.92 -12.49
CA ALA A 97 32.67 -11.24 -13.06
C ALA A 97 33.91 -11.32 -12.15
N THR A 98 33.72 -11.43 -10.83
CA THR A 98 34.80 -11.56 -9.86
C THR A 98 35.33 -13.00 -9.80
N SER A 99 34.45 -14.00 -9.97
CA SER A 99 34.83 -15.42 -9.99
C SER A 99 35.65 -15.80 -11.21
N ASP A 100 35.37 -15.22 -12.39
CA ASP A 100 36.10 -15.51 -13.64
C ASP A 100 37.54 -14.97 -13.63
N ARG A 101 37.81 -13.98 -12.77
CA ARG A 101 39.12 -13.32 -12.66
C ARG A 101 40.06 -13.98 -11.63
N ARG A 102 39.62 -15.03 -10.94
CA ARG A 102 40.35 -15.67 -9.84
C ARG A 102 40.70 -17.10 -10.16
#